data_AF-A0A510K0J0-F1
#
_entry.id   AF-A0A510K0J0-F1
#
_cell.length_a   1.000
_cell.length_b   1.000
_cell.length_c   1.000
_cell.angle_alpha   90.00
_cell.angle_beta   90.00
_cell.angle_gamma   90.00
#
_symmetry.space_group_name_H-M   'P 1'
#
loop_
_entity.id
_entity.type
_entity.pdbx_description
1 polymer ?
#
loop_
_entity_poly.entity_id
_entity_poly.type
_entity_poly.pdbx_seq_one_letter_code
_entity_poly.pdbx_strand_id
1 'polypeptide(L)'
;MDQPFKRFKEQEIIISSRMSIDKDTISILKRFNYYSIINFYKAPFLEKNKNLRGKDKYIENFKFKYLKSLHDFDRELRILFFDNLTLLESFFKTAISYYFSETNGILKKNSYLLLENYNTGKKNSNILKISMVVNTLKKIKKDNEKMIIRHYNTTKDNIPFWIIIHYLTFGDISKLYSCLHKNVYDKICDHFKNLYKEEYGNLPNITHSFVRTYLVASSHFRNVAAHNERLYEFSSRETVNIKRVSDMTSNRNQKLFTIYA
;
A
#
# COMPACT_ATOMS: atom_id res chain seq x y z
N MET A 1 11.36 -21.31 -27.15
CA MET A 1 10.40 -20.58 -26.28
C MET A 1 10.31 -21.35 -24.97
N ASP A 2 10.68 -20.72 -23.85
CA ASP A 2 10.83 -21.44 -22.56
C ASP A 2 9.50 -21.70 -21.83
N GLN A 3 8.42 -21.00 -22.19
CA GLN A 3 7.06 -21.22 -21.68
C GLN A 3 6.01 -21.03 -22.79
N PRO A 4 5.80 -22.04 -23.67
CA PRO A 4 4.79 -21.95 -24.71
C PRO A 4 3.38 -21.94 -24.14
N PHE A 5 2.43 -21.36 -24.88
CA PHE A 5 1.01 -21.39 -24.55
C PHE A 5 0.52 -22.83 -24.35
N LYS A 6 -0.34 -23.03 -23.35
CA LYS A 6 -0.97 -24.33 -23.05
C LYS A 6 -2.47 -24.17 -22.85
N ARG A 7 -3.24 -25.02 -23.51
CA ARG A 7 -4.70 -25.14 -23.33
C ARG A 7 -5.01 -25.72 -21.95
N PHE A 8 -6.23 -25.50 -21.45
CA PHE A 8 -6.63 -25.98 -20.11
C PHE A 8 -6.43 -27.49 -19.91
N LYS A 9 -6.75 -28.32 -20.91
CA LYS A 9 -6.50 -29.78 -20.84
C LYS A 9 -5.02 -30.12 -20.70
N GLU A 10 -4.14 -29.39 -21.39
CA GLU A 10 -2.69 -29.59 -21.29
C GLU A 10 -2.18 -29.15 -19.91
N GLN A 11 -2.74 -28.07 -19.36
CA GLN A 11 -2.46 -27.64 -17.98
C GLN A 11 -2.91 -28.70 -16.96
N GLU A 12 -4.07 -29.33 -17.15
CA GLU A 12 -4.58 -30.43 -16.32
C GLU A 12 -3.63 -31.63 -16.28
N ILE A 13 -3.13 -32.05 -17.45
CA ILE A 13 -2.16 -33.14 -17.57
C ILE A 13 -0.86 -32.80 -16.82
N ILE A 14 -0.41 -31.54 -16.92
CA ILE A 14 0.80 -31.09 -16.21
C ILE A 14 0.59 -31.11 -14.69
N ILE A 15 -0.56 -30.66 -14.21
CA ILE A 15 -0.86 -30.64 -12.77
C ILE A 15 -1.00 -32.07 -12.25
N SER A 16 -1.78 -32.91 -12.92
CA SER A 16 -1.98 -34.32 -12.52
C SER A 16 -0.69 -35.14 -12.52
N SER A 17 0.29 -34.79 -13.36
CA SER A 17 1.63 -35.42 -13.32
C SER A 17 2.48 -35.01 -12.11
N ARG A 18 2.08 -33.98 -11.35
CA ARG A 18 2.85 -33.38 -10.24
C ARG A 18 2.14 -33.45 -8.89
N MET A 19 0.82 -33.51 -8.89
CA MET A 19 -0.04 -33.51 -7.69
C MET A 19 -1.40 -34.09 -8.01
N SER A 20 -2.15 -34.52 -6.99
CA SER A 20 -3.54 -34.95 -7.19
C SER A 20 -4.43 -33.77 -7.56
N ILE A 21 -5.30 -33.96 -8.54
CA ILE A 21 -6.29 -32.97 -8.99
C ILE A 21 -7.68 -33.26 -8.42
N ASP A 22 -8.43 -32.20 -8.16
CA ASP A 22 -9.84 -32.24 -7.73
C ASP A 22 -10.77 -32.01 -8.94
N LYS A 23 -12.05 -32.43 -8.86
CA LYS A 23 -13.02 -32.37 -9.98
C LYS A 23 -13.21 -30.95 -10.54
N ASP A 24 -13.01 -29.93 -9.73
CA ASP A 24 -13.20 -28.52 -10.04
C ASP A 24 -11.91 -27.81 -10.49
N THR A 25 -10.76 -28.49 -10.54
CA THR A 25 -9.44 -27.92 -10.89
C THR A 25 -9.50 -27.10 -12.19
N ILE A 26 -10.10 -27.64 -13.26
CA ILE A 26 -10.23 -26.93 -14.54
C ILE A 26 -11.15 -25.71 -14.44
N SER A 27 -12.24 -25.81 -13.69
CA SER A 27 -13.15 -24.68 -13.46
C SER A 27 -12.41 -23.54 -12.74
N ILE A 28 -11.59 -23.89 -11.76
CA ILE A 28 -10.72 -22.95 -11.04
C ILE A 28 -9.72 -22.30 -12.01
N LEU A 29 -9.02 -23.07 -12.85
CA LEU A 29 -8.02 -22.54 -13.79
C LEU A 29 -8.60 -21.60 -14.85
N LYS A 30 -9.89 -21.76 -15.19
CA LYS A 30 -10.61 -20.84 -16.07
C LYS A 30 -10.88 -19.48 -15.42
N ARG A 31 -10.99 -19.43 -14.08
CA ARG A 31 -11.22 -18.19 -13.32
C ARG A 31 -9.92 -17.54 -12.85
N PHE A 32 -8.93 -18.37 -12.52
CA PHE A 32 -7.63 -17.98 -12.01
C PHE A 32 -6.57 -18.69 -12.82
N ASN A 33 -5.80 -17.96 -13.62
CA ASN A 33 -4.83 -18.59 -14.51
C ASN A 33 -3.80 -19.46 -13.75
N TYR A 34 -3.15 -20.38 -14.45
CA TYR A 34 -2.17 -21.30 -13.86
C TYR A 34 -1.11 -20.59 -13.00
N TYR A 35 -0.62 -19.44 -13.46
CA TYR A 35 0.43 -18.68 -12.77
C TYR A 35 -0.07 -18.15 -11.42
N SER A 36 -1.27 -17.58 -11.38
CA SER A 36 -1.83 -16.95 -10.17
C SER A 36 -2.16 -17.95 -9.06
N ILE A 37 -2.33 -19.25 -9.35
CA ILE A 37 -2.51 -20.28 -8.32
C ILE A 37 -1.22 -21.05 -8.09
N ILE A 38 -0.64 -21.64 -9.13
CA ILE A 38 0.47 -22.57 -8.94
C ILE A 38 1.75 -21.79 -8.59
N ASN A 39 2.16 -20.84 -9.42
CA ASN A 39 3.46 -20.20 -9.25
C ASN A 39 3.50 -19.27 -8.03
N PHE A 40 2.39 -18.61 -7.72
CA PHE A 40 2.29 -17.77 -6.52
C PHE A 40 2.36 -18.58 -5.23
N TYR A 41 1.73 -19.74 -5.16
CA TYR A 41 1.48 -20.43 -3.89
C TYR A 41 2.22 -21.76 -3.72
N LYS A 42 3.01 -22.22 -4.71
CA LYS A 42 3.75 -23.50 -4.62
C LYS A 42 4.83 -23.52 -3.54
N ALA A 43 5.46 -22.39 -3.24
CA ALA A 43 6.72 -22.36 -2.49
C ALA A 43 6.69 -23.10 -1.12
N PRO A 44 5.64 -22.99 -0.28
CA PRO A 44 5.54 -23.72 0.98
C PRO A 44 5.40 -25.25 0.83
N PHE A 45 5.05 -25.72 -0.36
CA PHE A 45 4.72 -27.11 -0.64
C PHE A 45 5.78 -27.84 -1.48
N LEU A 46 6.92 -27.18 -1.74
CA LEU A 46 8.05 -27.80 -2.43
C LEU A 46 8.96 -28.53 -1.44
N GLU A 47 9.49 -29.68 -1.85
CA GLU A 47 10.52 -30.37 -1.10
C GLU A 47 11.79 -29.50 -1.01
N LYS A 48 12.38 -29.39 0.20
CA LYS A 48 13.57 -28.55 0.45
C LYS A 48 14.81 -29.02 -0.31
N ASN A 49 14.87 -30.30 -0.67
CA ASN A 49 15.96 -30.87 -1.44
C ASN A 49 15.70 -30.62 -2.93
N LYS A 50 16.31 -29.55 -3.47
CA LYS A 50 16.31 -29.30 -4.91
C LYS A 50 16.94 -30.49 -5.61
N ASN A 51 16.15 -31.23 -6.41
CA ASN A 51 16.73 -32.19 -7.34
C ASN A 51 17.68 -31.47 -8.31
N LEU A 52 18.80 -32.12 -8.62
CA LEU A 52 19.89 -31.69 -9.53
C LEU A 52 19.46 -31.34 -10.98
N ARG A 53 18.14 -31.35 -11.29
CA ARG A 53 17.56 -31.12 -12.61
C ARG A 53 16.58 -29.94 -12.71
N GLY A 54 16.48 -29.10 -11.68
CA GLY A 54 15.72 -27.84 -11.74
C GLY A 54 14.21 -27.97 -11.88
N LYS A 55 13.62 -29.14 -11.59
CA LYS A 55 12.16 -29.34 -11.57
C LYS A 55 11.64 -29.28 -10.13
N ASP A 56 10.63 -28.44 -9.91
CA ASP A 56 9.89 -28.36 -8.65
C ASP A 56 9.25 -29.71 -8.31
N LYS A 57 9.61 -30.29 -7.15
CA LYS A 57 8.97 -31.49 -6.60
C LYS A 57 8.12 -31.08 -5.40
N TYR A 58 6.83 -31.41 -5.45
CA TYR A 58 5.90 -31.18 -4.35
C TYR A 58 6.07 -32.25 -3.29
N ILE A 59 5.69 -31.93 -2.04
CA ILE A 59 5.61 -32.90 -0.94
C ILE A 59 4.71 -34.10 -1.30
N GLU A 60 4.94 -35.23 -0.65
CA GLU A 60 4.19 -36.46 -0.91
C GLU A 60 2.68 -36.27 -0.67
N ASN A 61 1.85 -36.90 -1.49
CA ASN A 61 0.37 -36.84 -1.42
C ASN A 61 -0.22 -35.41 -1.49
N PHE A 62 0.50 -34.48 -2.14
CA PHE A 62 0.04 -33.11 -2.34
C PHE A 62 -1.18 -33.03 -3.27
N LYS A 63 -2.15 -32.16 -2.93
CA LYS A 63 -3.41 -31.97 -3.65
C LYS A 63 -3.55 -30.53 -4.12
N PHE A 64 -4.08 -30.33 -5.32
CA PHE A 64 -4.31 -29.00 -5.90
C PHE A 64 -5.13 -28.10 -4.98
N LYS A 65 -6.16 -28.63 -4.28
CA LYS A 65 -6.94 -27.86 -3.31
C LYS A 65 -6.11 -27.14 -2.24
N TYR A 66 -4.92 -27.62 -1.86
CA TYR A 66 -4.10 -26.93 -0.86
C TYR A 66 -3.53 -25.60 -1.40
N LEU A 67 -3.16 -25.55 -2.68
CA LEU A 67 -2.79 -24.28 -3.35
C LEU A 67 -3.98 -23.35 -3.39
N LYS A 68 -5.16 -23.88 -3.71
CA LYS A 68 -6.40 -23.11 -3.74
C LYS A 68 -6.76 -22.54 -2.37
N SER A 69 -6.61 -23.32 -1.30
CA SER A 69 -6.83 -22.86 0.07
C SER A 69 -5.88 -21.73 0.46
N LEU A 70 -4.59 -21.82 0.12
CA LEU A 70 -3.64 -20.73 0.39
C LEU A 70 -3.94 -19.48 -0.46
N HIS A 71 -4.34 -19.67 -1.72
CA HIS A 71 -4.81 -18.58 -2.58
C HIS A 71 -6.01 -17.85 -1.98
N ASP A 72 -6.99 -18.59 -1.46
CA ASP A 72 -8.22 -18.03 -0.89
C ASP A 72 -7.94 -17.33 0.43
N PHE A 73 -7.11 -17.92 1.29
CA PHE A 73 -6.61 -17.25 2.48
C PHE A 73 -5.92 -15.93 2.15
N ASP A 74 -5.00 -15.91 1.18
CA ASP A 74 -4.30 -14.69 0.78
C ASP A 74 -5.26 -13.65 0.19
N ARG A 75 -6.32 -14.08 -0.49
CA ARG A 75 -7.38 -13.20 -0.98
C ARG A 75 -8.13 -12.52 0.16
N GLU A 76 -8.57 -13.26 1.15
CA GLU A 76 -9.28 -12.69 2.31
C GLU A 76 -8.36 -11.74 3.10
N LEU A 77 -7.08 -12.09 3.23
CA LEU A 77 -6.07 -11.21 3.80
C LEU A 77 -5.93 -9.90 3.01
N ARG A 78 -5.89 -9.95 1.68
CA ARG A 78 -5.85 -8.74 0.84
C ARG A 78 -7.06 -7.86 1.04
N ILE A 79 -8.26 -8.43 1.13
CA ILE A 79 -9.50 -7.69 1.35
C ILE A 79 -9.43 -6.95 2.70
N LEU A 80 -9.05 -7.65 3.77
CA LEU A 80 -8.91 -7.07 5.11
C LEU A 80 -7.90 -5.90 5.13
N PHE A 81 -6.73 -6.08 4.51
CA PHE A 81 -5.72 -5.03 4.44
C PHE A 81 -6.18 -3.86 3.59
N PHE A 82 -6.79 -4.13 2.44
CA PHE A 82 -7.25 -3.08 1.53
C PHE A 82 -8.27 -2.17 2.21
N ASP A 83 -9.21 -2.74 2.96
CA ASP A 83 -10.24 -1.98 3.69
C ASP A 83 -9.61 -1.06 4.75
N ASN A 84 -8.83 -1.62 5.67
CA ASN A 84 -8.18 -0.85 6.75
C ASN A 84 -7.21 0.21 6.21
N LEU A 85 -6.45 -0.11 5.15
CA LEU A 85 -5.51 0.85 4.55
C LEU A 85 -6.22 1.98 3.80
N THR A 86 -7.42 1.74 3.29
CA THR A 86 -8.25 2.80 2.67
C THR A 86 -8.79 3.76 3.73
N LEU A 87 -9.20 3.24 4.89
CA LEU A 87 -9.57 4.08 6.04
C LEU A 87 -8.39 4.93 6.51
N LEU A 88 -7.23 4.30 6.66
CA LEU A 88 -6.00 5.00 7.03
C LEU A 88 -5.63 6.12 6.05
N GLU A 89 -5.73 5.86 4.74
CA GLU A 89 -5.53 6.87 3.70
C GLU A 89 -6.47 8.07 3.90
N SER A 90 -7.74 7.82 4.22
CA SER A 90 -8.75 8.85 4.49
C SER A 90 -8.37 9.70 5.72
N PHE A 91 -7.98 9.06 6.83
CA PHE A 91 -7.60 9.77 8.05
C PHE A 91 -6.40 10.70 7.83
N PHE A 92 -5.38 10.24 7.10
CA PHE A 92 -4.24 11.08 6.75
C PHE A 92 -4.61 12.21 5.80
N LYS A 93 -5.50 11.98 4.82
CA LYS A 93 -6.03 13.06 3.96
C LYS A 93 -6.72 14.14 4.80
N THR A 94 -7.54 13.76 5.76
CA THR A 94 -8.19 14.69 6.68
C THR A 94 -7.18 15.49 7.50
N ALA A 95 -6.28 14.81 8.22
CA ALA A 95 -5.30 15.49 9.07
C ALA A 95 -4.36 16.41 8.26
N ILE A 96 -3.84 15.93 7.12
CA ILE A 96 -2.94 16.72 6.28
C ILE A 96 -3.66 17.95 5.73
N SER A 97 -4.87 17.79 5.18
CA SER A 97 -5.58 18.94 4.62
C SER A 97 -5.93 19.98 5.68
N TYR A 98 -6.38 19.54 6.86
CA TYR A 98 -6.71 20.43 7.97
C TYR A 98 -5.48 21.23 8.44
N TYR A 99 -4.42 20.56 8.90
CA TYR A 99 -3.28 21.25 9.50
C TYR A 99 -2.41 22.00 8.49
N PHE A 100 -2.38 21.56 7.23
CA PHE A 100 -1.75 22.33 6.16
C PHE A 100 -2.53 23.62 5.89
N SER A 101 -3.86 23.54 5.76
CA SER A 101 -4.70 24.71 5.52
C SER A 101 -4.70 25.69 6.70
N GLU A 102 -4.75 25.19 7.93
CA GLU A 102 -4.65 26.01 9.15
C GLU A 102 -3.32 26.78 9.18
N THR A 103 -2.21 26.16 8.78
CA THR A 103 -0.89 26.78 8.86
C THR A 103 -0.58 27.70 7.67
N ASN A 104 -0.97 27.31 6.46
CA ASN A 104 -0.54 27.96 5.22
C ASN A 104 -1.67 28.59 4.40
N GLY A 105 -2.93 28.24 4.68
CA GLY A 105 -4.09 28.52 3.83
C GLY A 105 -4.98 29.68 4.26
N ILE A 106 -4.81 30.23 5.47
CA ILE A 106 -5.71 31.27 6.01
C ILE A 106 -5.74 32.53 5.13
N LEU A 107 -4.58 32.98 4.65
CA LEU A 107 -4.43 34.24 3.90
C LEU A 107 -4.06 34.05 2.42
N LYS A 108 -3.87 32.81 1.96
CA LYS A 108 -3.34 32.51 0.61
C LYS A 108 -4.24 31.54 -0.14
N LYS A 109 -4.78 31.99 -1.28
CA LYS A 109 -5.51 31.13 -2.23
C LYS A 109 -4.58 30.04 -2.77
N ASN A 110 -5.10 28.83 -2.92
CA ASN A 110 -4.40 27.66 -3.44
C ASN A 110 -3.02 27.45 -2.80
N SER A 111 -2.90 27.65 -1.48
CA SER A 111 -1.62 27.58 -0.76
C SER A 111 -0.88 26.25 -0.93
N TYR A 112 -1.59 25.16 -1.22
CA TYR A 112 -1.02 23.85 -1.52
C TYR A 112 -0.24 23.79 -2.85
N LEU A 113 -0.33 24.83 -3.70
CA LEU A 113 0.44 24.94 -4.94
C LEU A 113 1.75 25.74 -4.81
N LEU A 114 1.96 26.38 -3.66
CA LEU A 114 3.09 27.26 -3.40
C LEU A 114 4.28 26.46 -2.87
N LEU A 115 5.42 26.54 -3.56
CA LEU A 115 6.60 25.76 -3.22
C LEU A 115 7.17 26.15 -1.85
N GLU A 116 7.04 27.42 -1.45
CA GLU A 116 7.54 27.92 -0.17
C GLU A 116 6.83 27.31 1.05
N ASN A 117 5.63 26.76 0.86
CA ASN A 117 4.87 26.09 1.92
C ASN A 117 5.34 24.64 2.17
N TYR A 118 6.38 24.19 1.45
CA TYR A 118 6.98 22.86 1.57
C TYR A 118 8.45 22.93 1.95
N ASN A 119 8.95 21.88 2.61
CA ASN A 119 10.27 21.87 3.21
C ASN A 119 11.31 21.49 2.16
N THR A 120 11.86 22.49 1.49
CA THR A 120 12.92 22.33 0.49
C THR A 120 14.18 21.69 1.09
N GLY A 121 14.43 21.85 2.38
CA GLY A 121 15.64 21.37 3.05
C GLY A 121 16.93 21.90 2.38
N LYS A 122 18.06 21.24 2.65
CA LYS A 122 19.38 21.61 2.07
C LYS A 122 19.75 20.84 0.79
N LYS A 123 18.93 19.86 0.36
CA LYS A 123 19.27 18.92 -0.73
C LYS A 123 18.39 19.16 -1.97
N ASN A 124 19.00 19.20 -3.15
CA ASN A 124 18.29 19.37 -4.43
C ASN A 124 17.24 18.27 -4.71
N SER A 125 17.44 17.05 -4.20
CA SER A 125 16.48 15.96 -4.35
C SER A 125 15.11 16.24 -3.69
N ASN A 126 15.07 17.06 -2.64
CA ASN A 126 13.81 17.48 -2.02
C ASN A 126 13.03 18.43 -2.93
N ILE A 127 13.71 19.35 -3.62
CA ILE A 127 13.07 20.30 -4.55
C ILE A 127 12.38 19.56 -5.70
N LEU A 128 13.02 18.52 -6.25
CA LEU A 128 12.41 17.67 -7.28
C LEU A 128 11.17 16.96 -6.75
N LYS A 129 11.23 16.40 -5.53
CA LYS A 129 10.09 15.72 -4.91
C LYS A 129 8.91 16.67 -4.67
N ILE A 130 9.18 17.87 -4.15
CA ILE A 130 8.16 18.90 -3.94
C ILE A 130 7.55 19.32 -5.27
N SER A 131 8.39 19.55 -6.28
CA SER A 131 7.94 19.89 -7.64
C SER A 131 7.01 18.83 -8.20
N MET A 132 7.32 17.53 -8.00
CA MET A 132 6.42 16.45 -8.41
C MET A 132 5.07 16.50 -7.68
N VAL A 133 5.07 16.67 -6.36
CA VAL A 133 3.84 16.79 -5.55
C VAL A 133 2.99 17.97 -6.03
N VAL A 134 3.59 19.15 -6.16
CA VAL A 134 2.90 20.36 -6.62
C VAL A 134 2.40 20.20 -8.06
N ASN A 135 3.16 19.55 -8.93
CA ASN A 135 2.71 19.27 -10.30
C ASN A 135 1.51 18.32 -10.34
N THR A 136 1.47 17.30 -9.48
CA THR A 136 0.30 16.43 -9.33
C THR A 136 -0.93 17.23 -8.87
N LEU A 137 -0.77 18.10 -7.87
CA LEU A 137 -1.85 18.97 -7.37
C LEU A 137 -2.34 19.95 -8.46
N LYS A 138 -1.41 20.55 -9.23
CA LYS A 138 -1.75 21.41 -10.39
C LYS A 138 -2.54 20.66 -11.46
N LYS A 139 -2.15 19.41 -11.76
CA LYS A 139 -2.88 18.56 -12.72
C LYS A 139 -4.30 18.28 -12.25
N ILE A 140 -4.48 17.91 -10.99
CA ILE A 140 -5.81 17.68 -10.39
C ILE A 140 -6.66 18.96 -10.46
N LYS A 141 -6.11 20.11 -10.07
CA LYS A 141 -6.84 21.39 -10.12
C LYS A 141 -7.28 21.76 -11.55
N LYS A 142 -6.52 21.37 -12.57
CA LYS A 142 -6.83 21.65 -13.99
C LYS A 142 -7.79 20.63 -14.62
N ASP A 143 -8.10 19.54 -13.92
CA ASP A 143 -8.92 18.46 -14.46
C ASP A 143 -10.41 18.79 -14.37
N ASN A 144 -10.92 19.48 -15.39
CA ASN A 144 -12.32 19.87 -15.50
C ASN A 144 -13.27 18.72 -15.88
N GLU A 145 -12.77 17.51 -16.14
CA GLU A 145 -13.62 16.33 -16.28
C GLU A 145 -14.24 15.94 -14.92
N LYS A 146 -13.56 16.29 -13.82
CA LYS A 146 -14.11 16.14 -12.47
C LYS A 146 -15.12 17.24 -12.18
N MET A 147 -16.40 16.87 -12.04
CA MET A 147 -17.51 17.81 -11.86
C MET A 147 -17.28 18.84 -10.74
N ILE A 148 -16.77 18.41 -9.57
CA ILE A 148 -16.49 19.33 -8.45
C ILE A 148 -15.36 20.31 -8.79
N ILE A 149 -14.30 19.86 -9.48
CA ILE A 149 -13.18 20.70 -9.89
C ILE A 149 -13.66 21.75 -10.90
N ARG A 150 -14.47 21.32 -11.88
CA ARG A 150 -15.09 22.21 -12.86
C ARG A 150 -15.94 23.27 -12.18
N HIS A 151 -16.81 22.88 -11.25
CA HIS A 151 -17.67 23.82 -10.50
C HIS A 151 -16.83 24.88 -9.77
N TYR A 152 -15.79 24.48 -9.05
CA TYR A 152 -14.95 25.45 -8.33
C TYR A 152 -14.15 26.34 -9.29
N ASN A 153 -13.62 25.80 -10.40
CA ASN A 153 -12.87 26.61 -11.37
C ASN A 153 -13.76 27.63 -12.11
N THR A 154 -15.06 27.37 -12.28
CA THR A 154 -15.98 28.29 -12.98
C THR A 154 -16.70 29.25 -12.05
N THR A 155 -16.95 28.87 -10.79
CA THR A 155 -17.80 29.65 -9.87
C THR A 155 -17.05 30.26 -8.69
N LYS A 156 -15.82 29.83 -8.41
CA LYS A 156 -15.04 30.24 -7.23
C LYS A 156 -13.64 30.71 -7.65
N ASP A 157 -13.00 31.42 -6.74
CA ASP A 157 -11.65 31.98 -6.89
C ASP A 157 -10.53 31.05 -6.38
N ASN A 158 -10.90 29.98 -5.68
CA ASN A 158 -10.00 29.04 -5.03
C ASN A 158 -10.66 27.65 -4.94
N ILE A 159 -9.85 26.58 -5.06
CA ILE A 159 -10.31 25.24 -4.68
C ILE A 159 -9.69 24.91 -3.32
N PRO A 160 -10.49 24.71 -2.26
CA PRO A 160 -9.96 24.33 -0.96
C PRO A 160 -9.12 23.05 -0.99
N PHE A 161 -8.09 23.00 -0.13
CA PHE A 161 -7.16 21.88 -0.16
C PHE A 161 -7.82 20.54 0.22
N TRP A 162 -8.76 20.56 1.16
CA TRP A 162 -9.53 19.38 1.55
C TRP A 162 -10.32 18.78 0.37
N ILE A 163 -10.65 19.54 -0.67
CA ILE A 163 -11.27 18.99 -1.88
C ILE A 163 -10.22 18.33 -2.78
N ILE A 164 -9.11 19.03 -3.02
CA ILE A 164 -8.05 18.55 -3.92
C ILE A 164 -7.40 17.27 -3.39
N ILE A 165 -7.18 17.19 -2.08
CA ILE A 165 -6.45 16.08 -1.46
C ILE A 165 -7.15 14.73 -1.66
N HIS A 166 -8.49 14.72 -1.84
CA HIS A 166 -9.26 13.50 -2.07
C HIS A 166 -8.82 12.75 -3.33
N TYR A 167 -8.31 13.48 -4.34
CA TYR A 167 -7.85 12.91 -5.61
C TYR A 167 -6.41 12.40 -5.59
N LEU A 168 -5.69 12.58 -4.49
CA LEU A 168 -4.36 12.00 -4.33
C LEU A 168 -4.46 10.51 -4.02
N THR A 169 -3.54 9.71 -4.54
CA THR A 169 -3.41 8.30 -4.13
C THR A 169 -2.70 8.20 -2.78
N PHE A 170 -2.79 7.05 -2.10
CA PHE A 170 -1.97 6.80 -0.90
C PHE A 170 -0.47 7.11 -1.11
N GLY A 171 0.09 6.73 -2.26
CA GLY A 171 1.49 7.01 -2.58
C GLY A 171 1.78 8.51 -2.70
N ASP A 172 0.84 9.29 -3.23
CA ASP A 172 0.96 10.74 -3.29
C ASP A 172 0.86 11.38 -1.90
N ILE A 173 -0.02 10.89 -1.04
CA ILE A 173 -0.15 11.32 0.36
C ILE A 173 1.15 11.05 1.14
N SER A 174 1.73 9.87 0.96
CA SER A 174 3.03 9.52 1.57
C SER A 174 4.15 10.48 1.12
N LYS A 175 4.20 10.81 -0.18
CA LYS A 175 5.17 11.78 -0.72
C LYS A 175 4.91 13.19 -0.18
N LEU A 176 3.66 13.64 -0.20
CA LEU A 176 3.22 14.94 0.31
C LEU A 176 3.61 15.11 1.78
N TYR A 177 3.29 14.13 2.64
CA TYR A 177 3.62 14.17 4.07
C TYR A 177 5.12 14.40 4.30
N SER A 178 5.97 13.72 3.53
CA SER A 178 7.43 13.86 3.65
C SER A 178 7.99 15.21 3.21
N CYS A 179 7.18 16.03 2.52
CA CYS A 179 7.53 17.37 2.06
C CYS A 179 7.01 18.47 3.00
N LEU A 180 6.28 18.13 4.07
CA LEU A 180 5.70 19.11 4.99
C LEU A 180 6.77 19.79 5.85
N HIS A 181 6.49 21.04 6.24
CA HIS A 181 7.25 21.75 7.27
C HIS A 181 7.01 21.14 8.66
N LYS A 182 7.96 21.38 9.57
CA LYS A 182 7.90 20.87 10.95
C LYS A 182 6.65 21.28 11.70
N ASN A 183 6.30 22.56 11.62
CA ASN A 183 5.08 23.11 12.23
C ASN A 183 3.78 22.46 11.74
N VAL A 184 3.76 21.85 10.54
CA VAL A 184 2.59 21.12 10.02
C VAL A 184 2.64 19.66 10.43
N TYR A 185 3.77 18.96 10.23
CA TYR A 185 3.83 17.54 10.55
C TYR A 185 3.79 17.25 12.06
N ASP A 186 4.26 18.16 12.91
CA ASP A 186 4.18 18.00 14.37
C ASP A 186 2.71 17.99 14.81
N LYS A 187 1.89 18.92 14.29
CA LYS A 187 0.43 18.95 14.52
C LYS A 187 -0.27 17.67 14.05
N ILE A 188 0.13 17.14 12.89
CA ILE A 188 -0.40 15.86 12.39
C ILE A 188 -0.01 14.70 13.31
N CYS A 189 1.23 14.66 13.80
CA CYS A 189 1.66 13.64 14.75
C CYS A 189 0.83 13.74 16.04
N ASP A 190 0.65 14.94 16.58
CA ASP A 190 -0.10 15.17 17.82
C ASP A 190 -1.58 14.84 17.65
N HIS A 191 -2.17 15.11 16.49
CA HIS A 191 -3.53 14.68 16.15
C HIS A 191 -3.72 13.17 16.36
N PHE A 192 -2.85 12.35 15.77
CA PHE A 192 -2.96 10.90 15.91
C PHE A 192 -2.61 10.41 17.32
N LYS A 193 -1.69 11.09 18.03
CA LYS A 193 -1.43 10.76 19.44
C LYS A 193 -2.66 11.02 20.32
N ASN A 194 -3.36 12.13 20.08
CA ASN A 194 -4.55 12.49 20.83
C ASN A 194 -5.71 11.54 20.55
N LEU A 195 -5.98 11.21 19.27
CA LEU A 195 -6.97 10.20 18.92
C LEU A 195 -6.68 8.85 19.59
N TYR A 196 -5.42 8.40 19.55
CA TYR A 196 -5.04 7.15 20.21
C TYR A 196 -5.22 7.22 21.72
N LYS A 197 -4.89 8.36 22.35
CA LYS A 197 -5.11 8.55 23.80
C LYS A 197 -6.60 8.54 24.15
N GLU A 198 -7.45 9.14 23.33
CA GLU A 198 -8.90 9.15 23.52
C GLU A 198 -9.50 7.74 23.43
N GLU A 199 -8.98 6.89 22.53
CA GLU A 199 -9.49 5.54 22.29
C GLU A 199 -8.90 4.48 23.24
N TYR A 200 -7.61 4.59 23.59
CA TYR A 200 -6.86 3.55 24.32
C TYR A 200 -6.33 4.00 25.69
N GLY A 201 -6.44 5.28 26.04
CA GLY A 201 -6.08 5.81 27.36
C GLY A 201 -4.59 6.08 27.59
N ASN A 202 -3.70 5.72 26.66
CA ASN A 202 -2.25 5.97 26.73
C ASN A 202 -1.76 6.85 25.57
N LEU A 203 -0.68 7.60 25.79
CA LEU A 203 -0.10 8.47 24.77
C LEU A 203 1.01 7.74 24.00
N PRO A 204 0.84 7.45 22.71
CA PRO A 204 1.83 6.70 21.95
C PRO A 204 2.98 7.61 21.53
N ASN A 205 4.18 7.04 21.38
CA ASN A 205 5.32 7.79 20.85
C ASN A 205 5.33 7.81 19.31
N ILE A 206 4.50 8.68 18.72
CA ILE A 206 4.42 8.90 17.28
C ILE A 206 5.39 10.01 16.87
N THR A 207 6.39 9.67 16.06
CA THR A 207 7.37 10.64 15.53
C THR A 207 7.17 10.87 14.03
N HIS A 208 7.64 12.01 13.52
CA HIS A 208 7.62 12.27 12.07
C HIS A 208 8.29 11.16 11.25
N SER A 209 9.42 10.62 11.73
CA SER A 209 10.15 9.54 11.05
C SER A 209 9.34 8.24 11.01
N PHE A 210 8.67 7.89 12.11
CA PHE A 210 7.75 6.76 12.16
C PHE A 210 6.63 6.94 11.13
N VAL A 211 5.86 8.04 11.20
CA VAL A 211 4.73 8.29 10.29
C VAL A 211 5.18 8.27 8.82
N ARG A 212 6.33 8.89 8.51
CA ARG A 212 6.88 8.90 7.14
C ARG A 212 7.13 7.48 6.63
N THR A 213 7.81 6.64 7.41
CA THR A 213 8.10 5.25 7.00
C THR A 213 6.85 4.37 6.99
N TYR A 214 5.95 4.59 7.94
CA TYR A 214 4.66 3.91 8.05
C TYR A 214 3.75 4.19 6.83
N LEU A 215 3.63 5.44 6.39
CA LEU A 215 2.86 5.80 5.19
C LEU A 215 3.43 5.16 3.92
N VAL A 216 4.76 5.09 3.78
CA VAL A 216 5.39 4.41 2.64
C VAL A 216 5.05 2.92 2.66
N ALA A 217 5.29 2.24 3.78
CA ALA A 217 4.97 0.82 3.92
C ALA A 217 3.47 0.56 3.65
N SER A 218 2.58 1.33 4.28
CA SER A 218 1.13 1.25 4.09
C SER A 218 0.73 1.39 2.62
N SER A 219 1.34 2.31 1.89
CA SER A 219 1.07 2.47 0.46
C SER A 219 1.50 1.25 -0.37
N HIS A 220 2.61 0.59 -0.02
CA HIS A 220 3.04 -0.65 -0.68
C HIS A 220 2.08 -1.81 -0.39
N PHE A 221 1.72 -2.01 0.88
CA PHE A 221 0.76 -3.04 1.28
C PHE A 221 -0.60 -2.84 0.58
N ARG A 222 -1.08 -1.59 0.49
CA ARG A 222 -2.34 -1.25 -0.21
C ARG A 222 -2.24 -1.57 -1.70
N ASN A 223 -1.11 -1.26 -2.34
CA ASN A 223 -0.90 -1.56 -3.76
C ASN A 223 -0.87 -3.08 -4.03
N VAL A 224 -0.14 -3.85 -3.22
CA VAL A 224 -0.10 -5.33 -3.33
C VAL A 224 -1.51 -5.91 -3.22
N ALA A 225 -2.29 -5.44 -2.25
CA ALA A 225 -3.69 -5.84 -2.08
C ALA A 225 -4.55 -5.48 -3.30
N ALA A 226 -4.44 -4.23 -3.78
CA ALA A 226 -5.22 -3.71 -4.91
C ALA A 226 -4.89 -4.37 -6.27
N HIS A 227 -3.64 -4.78 -6.47
CA HIS A 227 -3.17 -5.36 -7.73
C HIS A 227 -3.27 -6.89 -7.80
N ASN A 228 -3.91 -7.54 -6.82
CA ASN A 228 -4.01 -9.00 -6.72
C ASN A 228 -2.62 -9.69 -6.72
N GLU A 229 -1.63 -9.03 -6.13
CA GLU A 229 -0.32 -9.63 -5.89
C GLU A 229 -0.37 -10.54 -4.66
N ARG A 230 0.73 -11.24 -4.38
CA ARG A 230 0.81 -12.19 -3.27
C ARG A 230 1.15 -11.48 -1.96
N LEU A 231 0.20 -11.42 -1.02
CA LEU A 231 0.32 -10.61 0.20
C LEU A 231 0.91 -11.38 1.39
N TYR A 232 0.64 -12.67 1.56
CA TYR A 232 0.97 -13.41 2.79
C TYR A 232 2.47 -13.50 3.05
N GLU A 233 3.28 -13.42 1.99
CA GLU A 233 4.74 -13.41 2.05
C GLU A 233 5.33 -12.02 1.70
N PHE A 234 4.49 -11.03 1.50
CA PHE A 234 4.96 -9.69 1.14
C PHE A 234 5.75 -9.07 2.30
N SER A 235 6.86 -8.43 1.95
CA SER A 235 7.67 -7.62 2.85
C SER A 235 8.00 -6.31 2.15
N SER A 236 7.75 -5.19 2.83
CA SER A 236 8.17 -3.89 2.35
C SER A 236 9.69 -3.77 2.50
N ARG A 237 10.36 -3.22 1.49
CA ARG A 237 11.81 -2.90 1.57
C ARG A 237 12.10 -1.76 2.55
N GLU A 238 11.09 -0.94 2.86
CA GLU A 238 11.20 0.17 3.79
C GLU A 238 10.99 -0.31 5.21
N THR A 239 11.99 -0.11 6.06
CA THR A 239 11.88 -0.46 7.47
C THR A 239 11.02 0.57 8.20
N VAL A 240 9.85 0.14 8.70
CA VAL A 240 9.05 0.99 9.59
C VAL A 240 9.89 1.33 10.81
N ASN A 241 10.10 2.62 11.06
CA ASN A 241 10.97 3.07 12.14
C ASN A 241 10.25 3.00 13.49
N ILE A 242 10.30 1.82 14.10
CA ILE A 242 9.71 1.51 15.41
C ILE A 242 10.70 1.70 16.58
N LYS A 243 11.91 2.22 16.35
CA LYS A 243 12.97 2.35 17.38
C LYS A 243 12.57 3.15 18.63
N ARG A 244 11.44 3.87 18.57
CA ARG A 244 10.95 4.73 19.64
C ARG A 244 9.47 4.49 19.96
N VAL A 245 8.78 3.56 19.30
CA VAL A 245 7.38 3.24 19.60
C VAL A 245 7.39 2.20 20.72
N SER A 246 6.80 2.52 21.88
CA SER A 246 6.61 1.54 22.96
C SER A 246 5.78 0.36 22.44
N ASP A 247 6.05 -0.85 22.95
CA ASP A 247 5.28 -2.07 22.71
C ASP A 247 5.36 -2.72 21.30
N MET A 248 6.20 -2.22 20.38
CA MET A 248 6.44 -2.86 19.07
C MET A 248 7.81 -3.53 18.98
N THR A 249 7.85 -4.86 18.89
CA THR A 249 9.11 -5.62 18.71
C THR A 249 9.64 -5.51 17.28
N SER A 250 10.94 -5.24 17.13
CA SER A 250 11.57 -5.16 15.81
C SER A 250 11.95 -6.53 15.29
N ASN A 251 11.14 -7.10 14.39
CA ASN A 251 11.56 -8.28 13.65
C ASN A 251 12.30 -7.86 12.36
N ARG A 252 13.56 -8.30 12.22
CA ARG A 252 14.46 -7.89 11.12
C ARG A 252 13.92 -8.20 9.72
N ASN A 253 12.97 -9.13 9.63
CA ASN A 253 12.44 -9.62 8.35
C ASN A 253 11.08 -9.03 7.95
N GLN A 254 10.44 -8.22 8.82
CA GLN A 254 9.19 -7.48 8.55
C GLN A 254 8.12 -8.24 7.74
N LYS A 255 8.03 -9.56 7.93
CA LYS A 255 6.93 -10.35 7.36
C LYS A 255 5.68 -10.03 8.16
N LEU A 256 4.54 -9.94 7.47
CA LEU A 256 3.23 -9.62 8.04
C LEU A 256 2.91 -10.47 9.29
N PHE A 257 3.35 -11.74 9.30
CA PHE A 257 3.06 -12.71 10.35
C PHE A 257 4.16 -12.89 11.41
N THR A 258 5.19 -12.04 11.42
CA THR A 258 6.27 -12.13 12.42
C THR A 258 6.05 -11.27 13.68
N ILE A 259 4.85 -10.73 13.87
CA ILE A 259 4.53 -9.75 14.93
C ILE A 259 3.83 -10.37 16.15
N TYR A 260 3.54 -11.67 16.15
CA TYR A 260 3.13 -12.38 17.36
C TYR A 260 4.03 -13.59 17.58
N ALA A 261 4.83 -13.52 18.64
CA ALA A 261 5.48 -14.64 19.29
C ALA A 261 4.81 -14.82 20.66
#